data_AF-A0A9K3HJT3-F1
#
_entry.id   AF-A0A9K3HJT3-F1
#
_cell.length_a   1.000
_cell.length_b   1.000
_cell.length_c   1.000
_cell.angle_alpha   90.00
_cell.angle_beta   90.00
_cell.angle_gamma   90.00
#
_symmetry.space_group_name_H-M   'P 1'
#
loop_
_entity.id
_entity.type
_entity.pdbx_description
1 polymer ?
#
loop_
_entity_poly.entity_id
_entity_poly.type
_entity_poly.pdbx_seq_one_letter_code
_entity_poly.pdbx_strand_id
1 'polypeptide(L)'
;MTGREFRDIIVGVIDSGIWLESESFNDEGFGPIPAKWKGVCDGGEGFVCNRKIIGARTFSLQGYNKFSARDTSGHGTHVASIISGRDVIDASYYGIAKGIARGGVPSTRITAYKVCYHINCLDIDVLSAFDHAIADGVDIISVSIARPRLVELTFDPIAIGAFHAMEKGILTVNAAGNDGPLLSSIKNYAPWTLTVAASDTDRRIVDKLVLGNYEEHVGNAINPFFSSVKTVPLVYGKELPSSCSEIEKR
;
A
#
# COMPACT_ATOMS: atom_id res chain seq x y z
N MET A 1 10.36 -16.21 20.76
CA MET A 1 9.17 -15.35 20.91
C MET A 1 7.99 -16.07 20.28
N THR A 2 7.05 -16.54 21.09
CA THR A 2 5.93 -17.39 20.67
C THR A 2 4.82 -16.53 20.07
N GLY A 3 4.28 -16.90 18.91
CA GLY A 3 3.29 -16.13 18.12
C GLY A 3 1.92 -15.82 18.77
N ARG A 4 1.77 -16.03 20.08
CA ARG A 4 0.63 -15.53 20.87
C ARG A 4 0.79 -14.05 21.27
N GLU A 5 2.01 -13.57 21.50
CA GLU A 5 2.26 -12.23 22.06
C GLU A 5 1.87 -11.08 21.11
N PHE A 6 1.86 -11.31 19.79
CA PHE A 6 1.55 -10.26 18.82
C PHE A 6 0.07 -10.17 18.43
N ARG A 7 -0.81 -11.03 18.94
CA ARG A 7 -2.25 -11.00 18.61
C ARG A 7 -3.00 -9.81 19.20
N ASP A 8 -2.39 -9.18 20.19
CA ASP A 8 -2.90 -8.00 20.88
C ASP A 8 -2.28 -6.70 20.36
N ILE A 9 -1.38 -6.79 19.37
CA ILE A 9 -0.80 -5.63 18.71
C ILE A 9 -1.74 -5.16 17.58
N ILE A 10 -2.03 -3.87 17.56
CA ILE A 10 -2.95 -3.21 16.63
C ILE A 10 -2.16 -2.21 15.79
N VAL A 11 -2.15 -2.44 14.48
CA VAL A 11 -1.48 -1.55 13.52
C VAL A 11 -2.52 -0.63 12.88
N GLY A 12 -2.32 0.69 13.02
CA GLY A 12 -3.06 1.70 12.29
C GLY A 12 -2.44 1.92 10.91
N VAL A 13 -3.22 1.74 9.85
CA VAL A 13 -2.79 1.98 8.47
C VAL A 13 -3.50 3.21 7.94
N ILE A 14 -2.77 4.31 7.75
CA ILE A 14 -3.28 5.56 7.20
C ILE A 14 -2.97 5.58 5.70
N ASP A 15 -3.98 5.31 4.86
CA ASP A 15 -3.78 5.05 3.42
C ASP A 15 -5.08 5.22 2.59
N SER A 16 -5.23 4.51 1.46
CA SER A 16 -6.39 4.52 0.55
C SER A 16 -7.57 3.64 0.99
N GLY A 17 -7.49 3.06 2.19
CA GLY A 17 -8.46 2.12 2.74
C GLY A 17 -7.97 0.68 2.72
N ILE A 18 -8.89 -0.27 2.81
CA ILE A 18 -8.57 -1.70 2.76
C ILE A 18 -9.65 -2.51 2.02
N TRP A 19 -9.24 -3.57 1.31
CA TRP A 19 -10.14 -4.55 0.69
C TRP A 19 -10.38 -5.72 1.65
N LEU A 20 -11.51 -5.69 2.35
CA LEU A 20 -11.77 -6.56 3.50
C LEU A 20 -11.89 -8.05 3.12
N GLU A 21 -12.38 -8.35 1.92
CA GLU A 21 -12.58 -9.72 1.42
C GLU A 21 -11.28 -10.39 0.93
N SER A 22 -10.13 -9.71 1.01
CA SER A 22 -8.86 -10.34 0.66
C SER A 22 -8.57 -11.51 1.60
N GLU A 23 -8.10 -12.63 1.03
CA GLU A 23 -7.67 -13.79 1.82
C GLU A 23 -6.57 -13.45 2.84
N SER A 24 -5.77 -12.41 2.56
CA SER A 24 -4.76 -11.89 3.51
C SER A 24 -5.37 -11.40 4.83
N PHE A 25 -6.66 -11.08 4.85
CA PHE A 25 -7.35 -10.49 6.01
C PHE A 25 -8.47 -11.36 6.58
N ASN A 26 -8.48 -12.65 6.25
CA ASN A 26 -9.37 -13.60 6.90
C ASN A 26 -9.02 -13.69 8.42
N ASP A 27 -10.02 -13.88 9.26
CA ASP A 27 -9.88 -13.83 10.72
C ASP A 27 -9.98 -15.20 11.40
N GLU A 28 -9.85 -16.29 10.63
CA GLU A 28 -9.89 -17.64 11.18
C GLU A 28 -8.76 -17.82 12.23
N GLY A 29 -9.11 -18.40 13.39
CA GLY A 29 -8.15 -18.61 14.47
C GLY A 29 -7.77 -17.34 15.26
N PHE A 30 -8.35 -16.18 14.95
CA PHE A 30 -8.24 -14.99 15.79
C PHE A 30 -9.16 -15.08 17.02
N GLY A 31 -8.59 -14.71 18.17
CA GLY A 31 -9.32 -14.60 19.42
C GLY A 31 -10.19 -13.32 19.47
N PRO A 32 -10.83 -13.04 20.62
CA PRO A 32 -11.59 -11.80 20.80
C PRO A 32 -10.73 -10.57 20.51
N ILE A 33 -11.37 -9.47 20.11
CA ILE A 33 -10.69 -8.19 19.88
C ILE A 33 -10.07 -7.73 21.23
N PRO A 34 -8.82 -7.23 21.24
CA PRO A 34 -8.17 -6.82 22.49
C PRO A 34 -9.01 -5.77 23.24
N ALA A 35 -9.20 -5.93 24.54
CA ALA A 35 -10.05 -5.04 25.35
C ALA A 35 -9.56 -3.59 25.41
N LYS A 36 -8.28 -3.34 25.08
CA LYS A 36 -7.71 -1.99 24.98
C LYS A 36 -8.18 -1.22 23.74
N TRP A 37 -8.68 -1.91 22.71
CA TRP A 37 -9.13 -1.31 21.47
C TRP A 37 -10.41 -0.50 21.70
N LYS A 38 -10.37 0.77 21.29
CA LYS A 38 -11.49 1.72 21.45
C LYS A 38 -12.09 2.19 20.13
N GLY A 39 -11.48 1.82 19.01
CA GLY A 39 -11.99 2.18 17.70
C GLY A 39 -13.22 1.38 17.30
N VAL A 40 -13.81 1.80 16.19
CA VAL A 40 -15.06 1.23 15.67
C VAL A 40 -14.88 0.77 14.22
N CYS A 41 -15.82 -0.05 13.78
CA CYS A 41 -16.01 -0.29 12.37
C CYS A 41 -17.00 0.72 11.79
N ASP A 42 -16.48 1.84 11.33
CA ASP A 42 -17.23 2.88 10.62
C ASP A 42 -16.74 2.94 9.16
N GLY A 43 -16.76 1.76 8.52
CA GLY A 43 -16.22 1.56 7.19
C GLY A 43 -17.22 1.84 6.07
N GLY A 44 -18.42 2.35 6.38
CA GLY A 44 -19.49 2.60 5.42
C GLY A 44 -20.46 1.46 5.17
N GLU A 45 -21.40 1.71 4.26
CA GLU A 45 -22.40 0.71 3.84
C GLU A 45 -21.73 -0.54 3.27
N GLY A 46 -22.15 -1.71 3.77
CA GLY A 46 -21.62 -3.01 3.35
C GLY A 46 -20.19 -3.30 3.83
N PHE A 47 -19.62 -2.49 4.73
CA PHE A 47 -18.29 -2.71 5.28
C PHE A 47 -18.37 -3.24 6.71
N VAL A 48 -18.19 -4.55 6.87
CA VAL A 48 -18.29 -5.23 8.17
C VAL A 48 -16.91 -5.74 8.58
N CYS A 49 -16.37 -5.16 9.65
CA CYS A 49 -15.10 -5.57 10.23
C CYS A 49 -15.17 -6.99 10.81
N ASN A 50 -14.01 -7.63 10.90
CA ASN A 50 -13.87 -8.98 11.45
C ASN A 50 -12.82 -8.97 12.58
N ARG A 51 -12.35 -10.14 13.03
CA ARG A 51 -11.32 -10.18 14.09
C ARG A 51 -9.91 -9.89 13.57
N LYS A 52 -9.67 -9.76 12.27
CA LYS A 52 -8.37 -9.39 11.70
C LYS A 52 -8.30 -7.89 11.43
N ILE A 53 -9.24 -7.38 10.66
CA ILE A 53 -9.50 -5.95 10.47
C ILE A 53 -10.53 -5.55 11.51
N ILE A 54 -10.09 -5.00 12.63
CA ILE A 54 -10.92 -4.71 13.80
C ILE A 54 -11.51 -3.29 13.80
N GLY A 55 -11.03 -2.45 12.89
CA GLY A 55 -11.46 -1.07 12.75
C GLY A 55 -11.32 -0.61 11.31
N ALA A 56 -12.21 0.30 10.92
CA ALA A 56 -12.16 0.95 9.63
C ALA A 56 -12.85 2.32 9.75
N ARG A 57 -12.22 3.35 9.22
CA ARG A 57 -12.78 4.71 9.16
C ARG A 57 -12.43 5.36 7.83
N THR A 58 -13.25 6.31 7.45
CA THR A 58 -13.13 7.09 6.23
C THR A 58 -13.15 8.58 6.59
N PHE A 59 -12.19 9.35 6.09
CA PHE A 59 -12.11 10.79 6.31
C PHE A 59 -12.18 11.48 4.96
N SER A 60 -13.30 12.17 4.71
CA SER A 60 -13.52 12.95 3.48
C SER A 60 -14.22 14.26 3.82
N LEU A 61 -13.55 15.11 4.60
CA LEU A 61 -14.16 16.32 5.15
C LEU A 61 -14.56 17.35 4.08
N GLN A 62 -14.03 17.23 2.85
CA GLN A 62 -14.41 18.07 1.70
C GLN A 62 -15.51 17.46 0.82
N GLY A 63 -16.14 16.35 1.23
CA GLY A 63 -17.39 15.88 0.62
C GLY A 63 -17.26 15.07 -0.67
N TYR A 64 -16.14 14.36 -0.88
CA TYR A 64 -16.14 13.33 -1.92
C TYR A 64 -17.03 12.17 -1.43
N ASN A 65 -18.22 12.04 -2.00
CA ASN A 65 -19.19 10.96 -1.75
C ASN A 65 -18.57 9.57 -1.99
N LYS A 66 -17.79 9.09 -1.02
CA LYS A 66 -17.24 7.74 -0.93
C LYS A 66 -17.29 7.36 0.54
N PHE A 67 -18.50 7.00 0.97
CA PHE A 67 -18.87 6.66 2.34
C PHE A 67 -18.20 5.41 2.90
N SER A 68 -17.19 4.84 2.22
CA SER A 68 -16.60 3.58 2.63
C SER A 68 -15.08 3.59 2.69
N ALA A 69 -14.58 2.93 3.75
CA ALA A 69 -13.18 2.56 3.95
C ALA A 69 -12.68 1.50 2.96
N ARG A 70 -13.55 0.98 2.08
CA ARG A 70 -13.17 0.07 0.99
C ARG A 70 -12.11 0.70 0.11
N ASP A 71 -11.03 -0.03 -0.09
CA ASP A 71 -9.95 0.39 -0.99
C ASP A 71 -10.37 0.25 -2.44
N THR A 72 -10.31 1.34 -3.19
CA THR A 72 -10.57 1.37 -4.65
C THR A 72 -9.30 1.67 -5.44
N SER A 73 -8.16 1.83 -4.77
CA SER A 73 -6.85 2.06 -5.39
C SER A 73 -5.98 0.81 -5.36
N GLY A 74 -6.09 0.01 -4.30
CA GLY A 74 -5.25 -1.17 -4.04
C GLY A 74 -4.01 -0.88 -3.19
N HIS A 75 -3.60 0.39 -3.06
CA HIS A 75 -2.39 0.78 -2.34
C HIS A 75 -2.46 0.41 -0.84
N GLY A 76 -3.52 0.84 -0.14
CA GLY A 76 -3.70 0.54 1.27
C GLY A 76 -3.87 -0.95 1.57
N THR A 77 -4.57 -1.68 0.69
CA THR A 77 -4.68 -3.15 0.76
C THR A 77 -3.31 -3.83 0.65
N HIS A 78 -2.47 -3.36 -0.28
CA HIS A 78 -1.13 -3.90 -0.50
C HIS A 78 -0.20 -3.59 0.68
N VAL A 79 -0.24 -2.37 1.22
CA VAL A 79 0.52 -1.98 2.42
C VAL A 79 0.08 -2.81 3.63
N ALA A 80 -1.22 -2.89 3.89
CA ALA A 80 -1.78 -3.63 5.01
C ALA A 80 -1.43 -5.13 4.97
N SER A 81 -1.40 -5.75 3.78
CA SER A 81 -1.02 -7.16 3.62
C SER A 81 0.48 -7.40 3.82
N ILE A 82 1.36 -6.46 3.48
CA ILE A 82 2.80 -6.55 3.79
C ILE A 82 3.05 -6.49 5.30
N ILE A 83 2.29 -5.68 6.02
CA ILE A 83 2.45 -5.55 7.48
C ILE A 83 1.93 -6.82 8.16
N SER A 84 0.68 -7.16 7.87
CA SER A 84 -0.13 -8.06 8.70
C SER A 84 -0.86 -9.13 7.90
N GLY A 85 -0.60 -9.29 6.60
CA GLY A 85 -1.26 -10.32 5.79
C GLY A 85 -1.06 -11.72 6.37
N ARG A 86 -2.12 -12.52 6.37
CA ARG A 86 -2.05 -13.95 6.68
C ARG A 86 -1.33 -14.73 5.59
N ASP A 87 -0.94 -15.95 5.92
CA ASP A 87 -0.45 -16.93 4.95
C ASP A 87 -1.55 -17.20 3.91
N VAL A 88 -1.29 -16.78 2.67
CA VAL A 88 -2.12 -17.08 1.49
C VAL A 88 -1.32 -18.02 0.60
N ILE A 89 -1.79 -19.27 0.52
CA ILE A 89 -1.14 -20.34 -0.23
C ILE A 89 -1.38 -20.11 -1.72
N ASP A 90 -0.37 -20.43 -2.55
CA ASP A 90 -0.43 -20.30 -4.01
C ASP A 90 -0.69 -18.87 -4.53
N ALA A 91 -0.37 -17.84 -3.73
CA ALA A 91 -0.44 -16.45 -4.14
C ALA A 91 0.52 -16.17 -5.30
N SER A 92 0.04 -15.49 -6.34
CA SER A 92 0.83 -15.09 -7.50
C SER A 92 0.19 -13.91 -8.24
N TYR A 93 0.99 -13.20 -9.04
CA TYR A 93 0.48 -12.25 -10.03
C TYR A 93 0.43 -12.95 -11.39
N TYR A 94 -0.73 -13.51 -11.75
CA TYR A 94 -0.89 -14.32 -12.97
C TYR A 94 0.15 -15.46 -13.11
N GLY A 95 0.50 -16.12 -11.99
CA GLY A 95 1.53 -17.16 -11.94
C GLY A 95 2.96 -16.65 -11.69
N ILE A 96 3.21 -15.34 -11.82
CA ILE A 96 4.50 -14.72 -11.48
C ILE A 96 4.64 -14.63 -9.97
N ALA A 97 5.88 -14.86 -9.49
CA ALA A 97 6.23 -14.78 -8.06
C ALA A 97 5.40 -15.72 -7.17
N LYS A 98 5.01 -16.88 -7.71
CA LYS A 98 4.19 -17.88 -7.02
C LYS A 98 4.82 -18.33 -5.70
N GLY A 99 4.04 -18.33 -4.62
CA GLY A 99 4.48 -18.83 -3.31
C GLY A 99 3.42 -18.65 -2.24
N ILE A 100 3.87 -18.56 -0.99
CA ILE A 100 3.01 -18.18 0.14
C ILE A 100 3.22 -16.69 0.40
N ALA A 101 2.18 -15.89 0.19
CA ALA A 101 2.19 -14.48 0.59
C ALA A 101 1.88 -14.37 2.09
N ARG A 102 2.60 -13.51 2.81
CA ARG A 102 2.36 -13.22 4.23
C ARG A 102 2.97 -11.88 4.61
N GLY A 103 2.42 -11.25 5.63
CA GLY A 103 2.98 -10.05 6.22
C GLY A 103 4.16 -10.34 7.15
N GLY A 104 4.79 -9.27 7.63
CA GLY A 104 5.86 -9.34 8.62
C GLY A 104 5.40 -9.99 9.93
N VAL A 105 4.20 -9.63 10.41
CA VAL A 105 3.60 -10.19 11.61
C VAL A 105 2.15 -10.62 11.33
N PRO A 106 1.91 -11.83 10.78
CA PRO A 106 0.57 -12.26 10.36
C PRO A 106 -0.51 -12.28 11.45
N SER A 107 -0.12 -12.31 12.74
CA SER A 107 -1.02 -12.41 13.88
C SER A 107 -1.54 -11.08 14.42
N THR A 108 -1.00 -9.93 14.01
CA THR A 108 -1.44 -8.59 14.46
C THR A 108 -2.85 -8.26 13.98
N ARG A 109 -3.49 -7.26 14.58
CA ARG A 109 -4.75 -6.67 14.13
C ARG A 109 -4.46 -5.46 13.25
N ILE A 110 -5.39 -5.15 12.34
CA ILE A 110 -5.33 -3.97 11.49
C ILE A 110 -6.53 -3.08 11.80
N THR A 111 -6.31 -1.77 11.83
CA THR A 111 -7.36 -0.78 11.64
C THR A 111 -7.00 0.10 10.44
N ALA A 112 -7.96 0.31 9.54
CA ALA A 112 -7.76 1.07 8.31
C ALA A 112 -8.31 2.48 8.46
N TYR A 113 -7.47 3.48 8.29
CA TYR A 113 -7.84 4.89 8.26
C TYR A 113 -7.69 5.40 6.82
N LYS A 114 -8.80 5.47 6.10
CA LYS A 114 -8.81 5.93 4.71
C LYS A 114 -8.79 7.45 4.66
N VAL A 115 -7.68 8.00 4.17
CA VAL A 115 -7.48 9.45 3.99
C VAL A 115 -7.17 9.82 2.53
N CYS A 116 -6.84 8.81 1.71
CA CYS A 116 -6.52 9.01 0.31
C CYS A 116 -7.66 8.53 -0.59
N TYR A 117 -8.05 9.39 -1.53
CA TYR A 117 -8.97 9.06 -2.62
C TYR A 117 -8.27 9.31 -3.94
N HIS A 118 -8.01 8.22 -4.67
CA HIS A 118 -7.08 8.24 -5.81
C HIS A 118 -5.69 8.72 -5.34
N ILE A 119 -5.12 9.75 -5.98
CA ILE A 119 -3.81 10.30 -5.64
C ILE A 119 -3.86 11.41 -4.57
N ASN A 120 -5.05 11.80 -4.12
CA ASN A 120 -5.22 12.95 -3.24
C ASN A 120 -5.46 12.50 -1.80
N CYS A 121 -4.60 12.96 -0.90
CA CYS A 121 -4.74 12.81 0.55
C CYS A 121 -4.74 14.22 1.14
N LEU A 122 -5.86 14.66 1.73
CA LEU A 122 -5.97 16.02 2.26
C LEU A 122 -5.31 16.12 3.63
N ASP A 123 -4.63 17.24 3.90
CA ASP A 123 -3.92 17.45 5.16
C ASP A 123 -4.86 17.29 6.38
N ILE A 124 -6.11 17.75 6.26
CA ILE A 124 -7.14 17.64 7.31
C ILE A 124 -7.60 16.19 7.57
N ASP A 125 -7.70 15.38 6.51
CA ASP A 125 -8.10 13.97 6.62
C ASP A 125 -6.97 13.16 7.25
N VAL A 126 -5.70 13.46 6.90
CA VAL A 126 -4.50 12.87 7.52
C VAL A 126 -4.45 13.19 9.02
N LEU A 127 -4.62 14.45 9.42
CA LEU A 127 -4.63 14.83 10.84
C LEU A 127 -5.78 14.16 11.60
N SER A 128 -6.96 14.08 11.00
CA SER A 128 -8.12 13.41 11.60
C SER A 128 -7.85 11.92 11.83
N ALA A 129 -7.18 11.26 10.89
CA ALA A 129 -6.77 9.86 11.03
C ALA A 129 -5.76 9.66 12.14
N PHE A 130 -4.78 10.54 12.32
CA PHE A 130 -3.84 10.47 13.44
C PHE A 130 -4.55 10.62 14.78
N ASP A 131 -5.43 11.62 14.92
CA ASP A 131 -6.18 11.85 16.15
C ASP A 131 -7.01 10.61 16.54
N HIS A 132 -7.72 10.02 15.57
CA HIS A 132 -8.47 8.79 15.79
C HIS A 132 -7.59 7.58 16.04
N ALA A 133 -6.47 7.41 15.32
CA ALA A 133 -5.55 6.30 15.56
C ALA A 133 -5.01 6.30 16.99
N ILE A 134 -4.62 7.47 17.48
CA ILE A 134 -4.14 7.67 18.86
C ILE A 134 -5.26 7.37 19.87
N ALA A 135 -6.46 7.94 19.66
CA ALA A 135 -7.59 7.77 20.56
C ALA A 135 -8.13 6.34 20.60
N ASP A 136 -8.15 5.66 19.45
CA ASP A 136 -8.61 4.28 19.29
C ASP A 136 -7.64 3.28 19.96
N GLY A 137 -6.40 3.69 20.25
CA GLY A 137 -5.41 2.91 20.99
C GLY A 137 -4.58 1.96 20.13
N VAL A 138 -4.17 2.39 18.94
CA VAL A 138 -3.20 1.64 18.11
C VAL A 138 -1.83 1.58 18.79
N ASP A 139 -1.06 0.53 18.51
CA ASP A 139 0.29 0.36 19.06
C ASP A 139 1.37 0.93 18.14
N ILE A 140 1.11 0.95 16.84
CA ILE A 140 2.02 1.45 15.81
C ILE A 140 1.21 1.97 14.62
N ILE A 141 1.72 3.02 13.98
CA ILE A 141 1.10 3.63 12.79
C ILE A 141 2.03 3.41 11.59
N SER A 142 1.45 2.97 10.47
CA SER A 142 2.13 2.90 9.18
C SER A 142 1.52 3.93 8.23
N VAL A 143 2.39 4.75 7.61
CA VAL A 143 2.01 5.79 6.66
C VAL A 143 2.88 5.67 5.41
N SER A 144 2.31 5.10 4.35
CA SER A 144 2.98 4.93 3.05
C SER A 144 2.62 6.06 2.08
N ILE A 145 2.42 7.27 2.61
CA ILE A 145 2.06 8.47 1.87
C ILE A 145 2.94 9.63 2.30
N ALA A 146 3.01 10.67 1.48
CA ALA A 146 3.70 11.90 1.79
C ALA A 146 3.11 13.07 1.01
N ARG A 147 3.41 14.30 1.43
CA ARG A 147 3.04 15.47 0.63
C ARG A 147 3.86 15.51 -0.66
N PRO A 148 3.28 16.00 -1.78
CA PRO A 148 4.02 16.15 -3.03
C PRO A 148 5.11 17.22 -2.91
N ARG A 149 4.90 18.26 -2.10
CA ARG A 149 5.86 19.36 -1.87
C ARG A 149 6.37 19.32 -0.44
N LEU A 150 7.67 19.58 -0.29
CA LEU A 150 8.27 19.78 1.03
C LEU A 150 7.73 21.08 1.65
N VAL A 151 7.41 20.98 2.92
CA VAL A 151 7.03 22.10 3.78
C VAL A 151 7.71 21.93 5.12
N GLU A 152 7.82 23.00 5.91
CA GLU A 152 8.35 22.89 7.27
C GLU A 152 7.52 21.91 8.11
N LEU A 153 8.15 21.29 9.11
CA LEU A 153 7.52 20.27 9.95
C LEU A 153 6.23 20.76 10.65
N THR A 154 6.13 22.05 10.95
CA THR A 154 4.97 22.70 11.55
C THR A 154 3.78 22.87 10.61
N PHE A 155 3.97 22.62 9.30
CA PHE A 155 2.93 22.64 8.27
C PHE A 155 2.73 21.26 7.62
N ASP A 156 3.48 20.24 8.05
CA ASP A 156 3.34 18.87 7.54
C ASP A 156 2.37 18.07 8.44
N PRO A 157 1.21 17.64 7.92
CA PRO A 157 0.21 16.93 8.72
C PRO A 157 0.71 15.58 9.23
N ILE A 158 1.62 14.91 8.50
CA ILE A 158 2.20 13.64 8.92
C ILE A 158 3.20 13.90 10.05
N ALA A 159 4.03 14.94 9.94
CA ALA A 159 4.97 15.29 11.01
C ALA A 159 4.22 15.68 12.29
N ILE A 160 3.20 16.53 12.20
CA ILE A 160 2.37 16.98 13.33
C ILE A 160 1.64 15.78 13.96
N GLY A 161 0.94 14.98 13.17
CA GLY A 161 0.21 13.81 13.66
C GLY A 161 1.14 12.78 14.32
N ALA A 162 2.29 12.52 13.70
CA ALA A 162 3.28 11.61 14.25
C ALA A 162 3.95 12.13 15.53
N PHE A 163 4.08 13.46 15.69
CA PHE A 163 4.60 14.06 16.92
C PHE A 163 3.68 13.72 18.10
N HIS A 164 2.37 13.95 17.94
CA HIS A 164 1.38 13.61 18.96
C HIS A 164 1.26 12.11 19.20
N ALA A 165 1.43 11.27 18.17
CA ALA A 165 1.51 9.83 18.33
C ALA A 165 2.74 9.43 19.20
N MET A 166 3.91 10.01 18.94
CA MET A 166 5.13 9.77 19.70
C MET A 166 5.01 10.22 21.16
N GLU A 167 4.34 11.36 21.44
CA GLU A 167 4.03 11.80 22.81
C GLU A 167 3.20 10.78 23.61
N LYS A 168 2.47 9.90 22.91
CA LYS A 168 1.70 8.79 23.50
C LYS A 168 2.42 7.43 23.41
N GLY A 169 3.68 7.42 22.96
CA GLY A 169 4.49 6.20 22.81
C GLY A 169 4.14 5.36 21.58
N ILE A 170 3.45 5.93 20.58
CA ILE A 170 3.05 5.24 19.35
C ILE A 170 4.04 5.62 18.25
N LEU A 171 4.89 4.65 17.85
CA LEU A 171 5.82 4.87 16.74
C LEU A 171 5.06 5.00 15.42
N THR A 172 5.48 5.97 14.61
CA THR A 172 5.00 6.15 13.23
C THR A 172 6.10 5.77 12.25
N VAL A 173 5.80 4.83 11.35
CA VAL A 173 6.70 4.33 10.30
C VAL A 173 6.27 4.90 8.97
N ASN A 174 7.18 5.63 8.32
CA ASN A 174 6.92 6.41 7.12
C ASN A 174 7.78 5.95 5.94
N ALA A 175 7.21 5.96 4.74
CA ALA A 175 8.01 5.83 3.52
C ALA A 175 8.87 7.09 3.30
N ALA A 176 10.11 6.94 2.85
CA ALA A 176 10.98 8.08 2.52
C ALA A 176 10.49 8.91 1.33
N GLY A 177 9.68 8.32 0.45
CA GLY A 177 9.24 8.91 -0.82
C GLY A 177 10.03 8.38 -2.02
N ASN A 178 9.52 8.64 -3.22
CA ASN A 178 10.01 8.06 -4.48
C ASN A 178 10.64 9.08 -5.44
N ASP A 179 10.98 10.28 -4.93
CA ASP A 179 11.47 11.41 -5.73
C ASP A 179 13.00 11.43 -5.92
N GLY A 180 13.65 10.31 -5.59
CA GLY A 180 15.08 10.12 -5.84
C GLY A 180 15.42 10.15 -7.34
N PRO A 181 16.72 10.09 -7.70
CA PRO A 181 17.88 9.85 -6.83
C PRO A 181 18.62 11.14 -6.40
N LEU A 182 18.08 12.32 -6.71
CA LEU A 182 18.74 13.59 -6.37
C LEU A 182 18.81 13.78 -4.84
N LEU A 183 19.86 14.48 -4.37
CA LEU A 183 19.98 14.86 -2.97
C LEU A 183 18.78 15.69 -2.51
N SER A 184 18.46 15.60 -1.21
CA SER A 184 17.34 16.34 -0.59
C SER A 184 15.95 16.05 -1.20
N SER A 185 15.73 14.81 -1.64
CA SER A 185 14.46 14.34 -2.23
C SER A 185 13.54 13.58 -1.26
N ILE A 186 13.98 13.30 -0.03
CA ILE A 186 13.16 12.63 1.00
C ILE A 186 11.95 13.49 1.34
N LYS A 187 10.78 12.86 1.54
CA LYS A 187 9.52 13.54 1.85
C LYS A 187 9.17 13.54 3.33
N ASN A 188 9.39 12.43 4.01
CA ASN A 188 9.13 12.28 5.44
C ASN A 188 10.46 12.32 6.19
N TYR A 189 10.72 13.40 6.93
CA TYR A 189 12.03 13.67 7.54
C TYR A 189 11.95 14.13 9.00
N ALA A 190 10.79 13.93 9.64
CA ALA A 190 10.59 14.25 11.05
C ALA A 190 11.46 13.35 11.96
N PRO A 191 12.24 13.91 12.89
CA PRO A 191 13.14 13.12 13.76
C PRO A 191 12.45 12.10 14.67
N TRP A 192 11.15 12.28 14.92
CA TRP A 192 10.33 11.40 15.78
C TRP A 192 9.62 10.27 15.00
N THR A 193 9.99 10.04 13.74
CA THR A 193 9.45 8.95 12.92
C THR A 193 10.53 7.99 12.46
N LEU A 194 10.14 6.75 12.15
CA LEU A 194 11.01 5.83 11.44
C LEU A 194 10.79 6.01 9.93
N THR A 195 11.70 6.73 9.26
CA THR A 195 11.67 6.88 7.81
C THR A 195 12.39 5.71 7.12
N VAL A 196 11.69 5.04 6.20
CA VAL A 196 12.16 3.82 5.53
C VAL A 196 12.41 4.07 4.05
N ALA A 197 13.64 3.79 3.59
CA ALA A 197 14.00 3.80 2.17
C ALA A 197 13.66 2.45 1.49
N ALA A 198 13.66 2.42 0.17
CA ALA A 198 13.47 1.20 -0.61
C ALA A 198 14.80 0.67 -1.15
N SER A 199 14.94 -0.65 -1.16
CA SER A 199 16.06 -1.37 -1.78
C SER A 199 15.55 -2.65 -2.44
N ASP A 200 16.36 -3.20 -3.34
CA ASP A 200 16.02 -4.45 -4.03
C ASP A 200 16.17 -5.68 -3.12
N THR A 201 15.47 -6.74 -3.49
CA THR A 201 15.68 -8.11 -2.97
C THR A 201 16.59 -8.90 -3.90
N ASP A 202 16.94 -10.13 -3.53
CA ASP A 202 17.66 -11.07 -4.40
C ASP A 202 16.81 -11.57 -5.60
N ARG A 203 15.47 -11.57 -5.47
CA ARG A 203 14.55 -11.95 -6.53
C ARG A 203 14.42 -10.84 -7.59
N ARG A 204 14.68 -11.21 -8.85
CA ARG A 204 14.43 -10.36 -10.03
C ARG A 204 13.39 -11.01 -10.95
N ILE A 205 12.35 -10.25 -11.31
CA ILE A 205 11.40 -10.64 -12.35
C ILE A 205 11.95 -10.12 -13.68
N VAL A 206 12.06 -10.99 -14.67
CA VAL A 206 12.63 -10.67 -15.98
C VAL A 206 11.78 -11.26 -17.08
N ASP A 207 11.83 -10.60 -18.24
CA ASP A 207 11.19 -11.06 -19.46
C ASP A 207 12.23 -11.28 -20.54
N LYS A 208 12.18 -12.44 -21.19
CA LYS A 208 13.11 -12.79 -22.26
C LYS A 208 12.54 -12.38 -23.61
N LEU A 209 13.30 -11.57 -24.35
CA LEU A 209 13.05 -11.24 -25.74
C LEU A 209 13.96 -12.08 -26.63
N VAL A 210 13.36 -12.90 -27.50
CA VAL A 210 14.10 -13.68 -28.49
C VAL A 210 13.83 -13.09 -29.87
N LEU A 211 14.89 -12.64 -30.54
CA LEU A 211 14.82 -12.06 -31.88
C LEU A 211 14.79 -13.14 -32.96
N GLY A 212 14.41 -12.77 -34.20
CA GLY A 212 14.33 -13.71 -35.33
C GLY A 212 15.68 -14.31 -35.75
N ASN A 213 16.80 -13.70 -35.34
CA ASN A 213 18.16 -14.22 -35.49
C ASN A 213 18.60 -15.11 -34.31
N TYR A 214 17.70 -15.48 -33.40
CA TYR A 214 17.93 -16.26 -32.18
C TYR A 214 18.74 -15.58 -31.08
N GLU A 215 18.98 -14.27 -31.19
CA GLU A 215 19.59 -13.50 -30.11
C GLU A 215 18.59 -13.33 -28.95
N GLU A 216 19.04 -13.59 -27.72
CA GLU A 216 18.24 -13.46 -26.50
C GLU A 216 18.66 -12.22 -25.71
N HIS A 217 17.68 -11.38 -25.36
CA HIS A 217 17.85 -10.24 -24.47
C HIS A 217 16.97 -10.39 -23.23
N VAL A 218 17.52 -10.06 -22.07
CA VAL A 218 16.79 -10.07 -20.80
C VAL A 218 16.31 -8.66 -20.50
N GLY A 219 15.01 -8.44 -20.68
CA GLY A 219 14.32 -7.21 -20.31
C GLY A 219 13.90 -7.20 -18.84
N ASN A 220 13.75 -5.99 -18.30
CA ASN A 220 13.15 -5.77 -16.99
C ASN A 220 11.68 -5.38 -17.20
N ALA A 221 10.80 -6.38 -17.21
CA ALA A 221 9.36 -6.18 -17.29
C ALA A 221 8.65 -7.18 -16.38
N ILE A 222 7.37 -6.91 -16.14
CA ILE A 222 6.45 -7.85 -15.49
C ILE A 222 5.38 -8.14 -16.53
N ASN A 223 5.58 -9.18 -17.33
CA ASN A 223 4.63 -9.57 -18.37
C ASN A 223 3.77 -10.77 -17.93
N PRO A 224 2.52 -10.56 -17.50
CA PRO A 224 1.60 -11.65 -17.17
C PRO A 224 0.96 -12.30 -18.41
N PHE A 225 1.21 -11.76 -19.61
CA PHE A 225 0.50 -12.18 -20.82
C PHE A 225 1.20 -13.35 -21.50
N PHE A 226 0.46 -14.44 -21.66
CA PHE A 226 0.83 -15.55 -22.50
C PHE A 226 0.24 -15.34 -23.90
N SER A 227 1.09 -15.08 -24.89
CA SER A 227 0.66 -15.02 -26.29
C SER A 227 0.67 -16.43 -26.89
N SER A 228 -0.43 -16.82 -27.56
CA SER A 228 -0.46 -18.01 -28.42
C SER A 228 0.37 -17.81 -29.69
N VAL A 229 0.60 -16.56 -30.10
CA VAL A 229 1.48 -16.16 -31.20
C VAL A 229 2.90 -16.05 -30.66
N LYS A 230 3.76 -17.00 -31.04
CA LYS A 230 5.15 -17.09 -30.56
C LYS A 230 6.11 -16.08 -31.20
N THR A 231 5.78 -15.57 -32.39
CA THR A 231 6.63 -14.67 -33.14
C THR A 231 5.77 -13.60 -33.80
N VAL A 232 6.14 -12.34 -33.62
CA VAL A 232 5.48 -11.20 -34.26
C VAL A 232 6.50 -10.40 -35.07
N PRO A 233 6.09 -9.74 -36.18
CA PRO A 233 6.99 -8.84 -36.90
C PRO A 233 7.50 -7.72 -35.98
N LEU A 234 8.80 -7.46 -36.04
CA LEU A 234 9.44 -6.34 -35.35
C LEU A 234 9.68 -5.22 -36.37
N VAL A 235 9.28 -3.99 -36.04
CA VAL A 235 9.57 -2.80 -36.84
C VAL A 235 10.34 -1.79 -36.00
N TYR A 236 11.37 -1.18 -36.59
CA TYR A 236 12.07 -0.09 -35.93
C TYR A 236 11.35 1.22 -36.20
N GLY A 237 10.89 1.90 -35.14
CA GLY A 237 10.00 3.06 -35.27
C GLY A 237 10.54 4.21 -36.14
N LYS A 238 11.87 4.31 -36.35
CA LYS A 238 12.46 5.31 -37.26
C LYS A 238 12.26 5.01 -38.74
N GLU A 239 11.97 3.76 -39.08
CA GLU A 239 11.69 3.30 -40.45
C GLU A 239 10.21 3.47 -40.81
N LEU A 240 9.37 3.83 -39.84
CA LEU A 240 7.97 4.13 -40.07
C LEU A 240 7.81 5.56 -40.63
N PRO A 241 6.97 5.77 -41.66
CA PRO A 241 6.65 7.11 -42.16
C PRO A 241 6.06 7.99 -41.05
N SER A 242 6.49 9.25 -40.95
CA SER A 242 5.95 10.23 -40.00
C SER A 242 4.52 10.67 -40.32
N SER A 243 4.01 10.31 -41.50
CA SER A 243 2.64 10.54 -41.93
C SER A 243 2.13 9.30 -42.65
N CYS A 244 1.13 8.63 -42.10
CA CYS A 244 0.31 7.72 -42.89
C CYS A 244 -0.60 8.55 -43.78
N SER A 245 -0.40 8.52 -45.11
CA SER A 245 -1.48 8.95 -46.01
C SER A 245 -2.58 7.88 -45.95
N GLU A 246 -3.86 8.27 -45.93
CA GLU A 246 -4.97 7.30 -45.93
C GLU A 246 -5.00 6.37 -47.17
N ILE A 247 -4.11 6.60 -48.13
CA ILE A 247 -4.02 5.89 -49.41
C ILE A 247 -3.29 4.53 -49.27
N GLU A 248 -2.54 4.29 -48.20
CA GLU A 248 -1.73 3.06 -48.02
C GLU A 248 -2.42 1.95 -47.19
N LYS A 249 -3.72 2.08 -46.87
CA LYS A 249 -4.50 1.04 -46.16
C LYS A 249 -5.04 -0.08 -47.07
N ARG A 250 -4.26 -0.61 -48.02
CA ARG A 250 -4.67 -1.77 -48.82
C ARG A 250 -3.80 -2.99 -48.58
#